data_AF-A0A841PJC2-F1
#
_entry.id   AF-A0A841PJC2-F1
#
_cell.length_a   1.000
_cell.length_b   1.000
_cell.length_c   1.000
_cell.angle_alpha   90.00
_cell.angle_beta   90.00
_cell.angle_gamma   90.00
#
_symmetry.space_group_name_H-M   'P 1'
#
loop_
_entity.id
_entity.type
_entity.pdbx_description
1 polymer ?
#
loop_
_entity_poly.entity_id
_entity_poly.type
_entity_poly.pdbx_seq_one_letter_code
_entity_poly.pdbx_strand_id
1 'polypeptide(L)' 'MRAALSACWNGLKIFLVFACCTGLFYYGILFIIDEYQGDERFEEPEGNAIKVFDQESDSEFSFRDRLWYLWQQGE' A
#
# COMPACT_ATOMS: atom_id res chain seq x y z
N MET A 1 -39.88 -19.60 -16.70
CA MET A 1 -39.98 -18.50 -15.70
C MET A 1 -39.45 -18.89 -14.32
N ARG A 2 -39.84 -20.06 -13.74
CA ARG A 2 -39.39 -20.48 -12.39
C ARG A 2 -37.87 -20.68 -12.23
N ALA A 3 -37.18 -21.21 -13.24
CA ALA A 3 -35.74 -21.46 -13.19
C ALA A 3 -34.89 -20.15 -13.13
N ALA A 4 -35.35 -19.09 -13.80
CA ALA A 4 -34.71 -17.78 -13.73
C ALA A 4 -34.86 -17.15 -12.34
N LEU A 5 -36.04 -17.32 -11.71
CA LEU A 5 -36.30 -16.83 -10.37
C LEU A 5 -35.40 -17.49 -9.31
N SER A 6 -35.20 -18.81 -9.42
CA SER A 6 -34.28 -19.54 -8.54
C SER A 6 -32.81 -19.18 -8.77
N ALA A 7 -32.42 -18.88 -10.01
CA ALA A 7 -31.07 -18.45 -10.33
C ALA A 7 -30.77 -17.06 -9.74
N CYS A 8 -31.68 -16.10 -9.89
CA CYS A 8 -31.56 -14.78 -9.25
C CYS A 8 -31.50 -14.89 -7.72
N TRP A 9 -32.30 -15.77 -7.11
CA TRP A 9 -32.29 -15.97 -5.66
C TRP A 9 -30.96 -16.52 -5.15
N ASN A 10 -30.38 -17.49 -5.86
CA ASN A 10 -29.06 -18.03 -5.52
C ASN A 10 -27.96 -16.99 -5.74
N GLY A 11 -28.02 -16.22 -6.82
CA GLY A 11 -27.08 -15.12 -7.09
C GLY A 11 -27.12 -14.03 -6.00
N LEU A 12 -28.32 -13.67 -5.53
CA LEU A 12 -28.50 -12.70 -4.45
C LEU A 12 -27.87 -13.18 -3.14
N LYS A 13 -28.00 -14.47 -2.81
CA LYS A 13 -27.35 -15.05 -1.62
C LYS A 13 -25.83 -14.96 -1.69
N ILE A 14 -25.25 -15.31 -2.83
CA ILE A 14 -23.81 -15.24 -3.05
C ILE A 14 -23.33 -13.79 -2.99
N PHE A 15 -24.06 -12.88 -3.61
CA PHE A 15 -23.78 -11.44 -3.56
C PHE A 15 -23.82 -10.89 -2.13
N LEU A 16 -24.79 -11.32 -1.32
CA LEU A 16 -24.91 -10.89 0.07
C LEU A 16 -23.75 -11.40 0.93
N VAL A 17 -23.36 -12.67 0.79
CA VAL A 17 -22.19 -13.23 1.48
C VAL A 17 -20.92 -12.50 1.05
N PHE A 18 -20.75 -12.23 -0.24
CA PHE A 18 -19.63 -11.47 -0.77
C PHE A 18 -19.58 -10.05 -0.19
N ALA A 19 -20.69 -9.31 -0.25
CA ALA A 19 -20.78 -7.94 0.28
C ALA A 19 -20.50 -7.87 1.79
N CYS A 20 -21.03 -8.83 2.57
CA CYS A 20 -20.72 -8.93 3.99
C CYS A 20 -19.24 -9.21 4.24
N CYS A 21 -18.64 -10.13 3.47
CA CYS A 21 -17.22 -10.44 3.56
C CYS A 21 -16.36 -9.20 3.23
N THR A 22 -16.65 -8.51 2.12
CA THR A 22 -15.96 -7.26 1.73
C THR A 22 -16.10 -6.18 2.79
N GLY A 23 -17.29 -6.00 3.35
CA GLY A 23 -17.53 -5.05 4.44
C GLY A 23 -16.71 -5.38 5.69
N LEU A 24 -16.69 -6.65 6.12
CA LEU A 24 -15.90 -7.09 7.27
C LEU A 24 -14.40 -6.83 7.07
N PHE A 25 -13.87 -7.13 5.89
CA PHE A 25 -12.47 -6.83 5.58
C PHE A 25 -12.19 -5.32 5.56
N TYR A 26 -13.06 -4.52 4.95
CA TYR A 26 -12.90 -3.07 4.89
C TYR A 26 -12.83 -2.45 6.28
N TYR A 27 -13.80 -2.76 7.14
CA TYR A 27 -13.81 -2.25 8.51
C TYR A 27 -12.70 -2.84 9.36
N GLY A 28 -12.33 -4.11 9.15
CA GLY A 28 -11.20 -4.75 9.82
C GLY A 28 -9.86 -4.06 9.50
N ILE A 29 -9.63 -3.74 8.22
CA ILE A 29 -8.42 -3.01 7.79
C ILE A 29 -8.42 -1.59 8.38
N LEU A 30 -9.56 -0.89 8.34
CA LEU A 30 -9.66 0.44 8.94
C LEU A 30 -9.37 0.42 10.44
N PHE A 31 -9.91 -0.56 11.16
CA PHE A 31 -9.64 -0.75 12.59
C PHE A 31 -8.15 -0.99 12.87
N ILE A 32 -7.49 -1.81 12.05
CA ILE A 32 -6.05 -2.03 12.17
C ILE A 32 -5.27 -0.75 11.87
N ILE A 33 -5.62 -0.03 10.79
CA ILE A 33 -4.91 1.20 10.41
C ILE A 33 -5.04 2.29 11.49
N ASP A 34 -6.21 2.41 12.12
CA ASP A 34 -6.45 3.36 13.22
C ASP A 34 -5.47 3.14 14.39
N GLU A 35 -5.24 1.88 14.77
CA GLU A 35 -4.24 1.50 15.77
C GLU A 35 -2.80 1.84 15.32
N TYR A 36 -2.48 1.66 14.03
CA TYR A 36 -1.16 1.98 13.48
C TYR A 36 -0.89 3.50 13.36
N GLN A 37 -1.93 4.33 13.23
CA GLN A 37 -1.79 5.78 13.14
C GLN A 37 -1.50 6.47 14.48
N GLY A 38 -1.58 5.74 15.60
CA GLY A 38 -1.28 6.26 16.94
C GLY A 38 0.22 6.37 17.26
N ASP A 39 1.11 5.85 16.42
CA ASP A 39 2.55 6.00 16.59
C ASP A 39 3.01 7.34 15.96
N GLU A 40 3.23 8.36 16.80
CA GLU A 40 3.88 9.66 16.47
C GLU A 40 5.34 9.49 15.92
N ARG A 41 5.76 8.26 15.65
CA ARG A 41 7.13 7.88 15.30
C ARG A 41 7.55 8.31 13.89
N PHE A 42 6.59 8.74 13.07
CA PHE A 42 6.80 9.32 11.74
C PHE A 42 6.43 10.81 11.66
N GLU A 43 6.25 11.48 12.78
CA GLU A 43 6.31 12.94 12.75
C GLU A 43 7.70 13.35 12.26
N GLU A 44 7.75 14.14 11.19
CA GLU A 44 9.01 14.71 10.71
C GLU A 44 9.63 15.47 11.89
N PRO A 45 10.87 15.16 12.30
CA PRO A 45 11.49 15.91 13.36
C PRO A 45 11.53 17.39 12.95
N GLU A 46 11.01 18.29 13.81
CA GLU A 46 11.02 19.74 13.56
C GLU A 46 12.46 20.33 13.39
N GLY A 47 13.48 19.51 13.59
CA GLY A 47 14.89 19.84 13.38
C GLY A 47 15.27 19.81 11.90
N ASN A 48 15.51 21.01 11.35
CA ASN A 48 16.18 21.32 10.08
C ASN A 48 16.83 20.11 9.39
N ALA A 49 16.05 19.41 8.56
CA ALA A 49 16.56 18.36 7.70
C ALA A 49 17.53 18.98 6.69
N ILE A 50 18.81 19.00 7.03
CA ILE A 50 19.87 19.29 6.08
C ILE A 50 19.83 18.16 5.06
N LYS A 51 19.32 18.46 3.86
CA LYS A 51 19.54 17.63 2.68
C LYS A 51 21.04 17.58 2.46
N VAL A 52 21.68 16.51 2.95
CA VAL A 52 23.07 16.16 2.62
C VAL A 52 23.08 15.57 1.22
N PHE A 53 22.67 16.36 0.24
CA PHE A 53 23.14 16.17 -1.13
C PHE A 53 24.15 17.28 -1.34
N ASP A 54 25.34 17.00 -0.84
CA ASP A 54 26.49 17.84 -1.10
C ASP A 54 26.74 17.84 -2.61
N GLN A 55 26.87 19.05 -3.11
CA GLN A 55 27.03 19.36 -4.50
C GLN A 55 28.49 19.09 -4.86
N GLU A 56 28.82 17.89 -5.33
CA GLU A 56 30.11 17.67 -5.99
C GLU A 56 30.01 16.75 -7.22
N SER A 57 30.29 17.38 -8.36
CA SER A 57 30.78 16.84 -9.62
C SER A 57 29.79 16.29 -10.65
N ASP A 58 29.55 17.14 -11.65
CA ASP A 58 29.48 16.82 -13.09
C ASP A 58 30.31 15.59 -13.50
N SER A 59 29.73 14.41 -13.35
CA SER A 59 30.01 13.28 -14.21
C SER A 59 28.71 12.52 -14.41
N GLU A 60 28.38 12.23 -15.66
CA GLU A 60 27.21 11.46 -16.06
C GLU A 60 27.25 10.06 -15.43
N PHE A 61 26.86 9.93 -14.16
CA PHE A 61 26.62 8.63 -13.56
C PHE A 61 25.40 8.04 -14.25
N SER A 62 25.66 7.19 -15.25
CA SER A 62 24.64 6.51 -16.01
C SER A 62 23.75 5.71 -15.05
N PHE A 63 22.44 5.78 -15.25
CA PHE A 63 21.46 5.02 -14.47
C PHE A 63 21.80 3.52 -14.40
N ARG A 64 22.48 3.00 -15.42
CA ARG A 64 23.02 1.64 -15.50
C ARG A 64 24.08 1.34 -14.44
N ASP A 65 24.98 2.27 -14.16
CA ASP A 65 26.05 2.05 -13.19
C ASP A 65 25.49 2.00 -11.77
N ARG A 66 24.46 2.81 -11.48
CA ARG A 66 23.72 2.71 -10.22
C ARG A 66 23.06 1.34 -10.03
N LEU A 67 22.37 0.84 -11.06
CA LEU A 67 21.77 -0.50 -11.01
C LEU A 67 22.80 -1.61 -10.80
N TRP A 68 23.98 -1.47 -11.40
CA TRP A 68 25.08 -2.43 -11.22
C TRP A 68 25.60 -2.42 -9.78
N TYR A 69 25.78 -1.24 -9.19
CA TYR A 69 26.18 -1.11 -7.78
C TYR A 69 25.13 -1.68 -6.81
N LEU A 70 23.84 -1.42 -7.03
CA LEU A 70 22.74 -2.00 -6.24
C LEU A 70 22.79 -3.53 -6.27
N TRP A 71 23.02 -4.12 -7.45
CA TRP A 71 23.12 -5.57 -7.60
C TRP A 71 24.33 -6.16 -6.86
N GLN A 72 25.44 -5.42 -6.81
CA GLN A 72 26.67 -5.88 -6.18
C GLN A 72 26.70 -5.69 -4.66
N GLN A 73 26.09 -4.62 -4.14
CA GLN A 73 26.14 -4.25 -2.73
C GLN A 73 24.86 -4.62 -1.96
N GLY A 74 23.73 -4.81 -2.63
CA GLY A 74 22.50 -5.30 -2.01
C GLY A 74 21.79 -4.31 -1.07
N GLU A 75 22.18 -3.03 -1.08
CA GLU A 75 21.46 -1.90 -0.45
C GLU A 75 20.74 -1.11 -1.54
#